data_AF-A0A356G3C2-F1
#
_entry.id   AF-A0A356G3C2-F1
#
_cell.length_a   1.000
_cell.length_b   1.000
_cell.length_c   1.000
_cell.angle_alpha   90.00
_cell.angle_beta   90.00
_cell.angle_gamma   90.00
#
_symmetry.space_group_name_H-M   'P 1'
#
loop_
_entity.id
_entity.type
_entity.pdbx_description
1 polymer ?
#
loop_
_entity_poly.entity_id
_entity_poly.type
_entity_poly.pdbx_seq_one_letter_code
_entity_poly.pdbx_strand_id
1 'polypeptide(L)'
;MLIPVYQRAYLWGEEQCQRLWDDIVSAGRRGEGTHFTGSVVMVLDGTPDFSGVTKVLVIDGQQRITTLTLLLVALAEFARDTLTRSRTSRLRKSREVATWSRRTRRATITIA
;
A
#
# COMPACT_ATOMS: atom_id res chain seq x y z
N MET A 1 14.49 9.99 2.61
CA MET A 1 13.99 11.16 3.36
C MET A 1 14.72 11.21 4.67
N LEU A 2 15.26 12.38 5.03
CA LEU A 2 15.97 12.59 6.29
C LEU A 2 15.13 13.53 7.18
N ILE A 3 14.83 13.09 8.40
CA ILE A 3 14.14 13.89 9.41
C ILE A 3 15.21 14.43 10.36
N PRO A 4 15.40 15.76 10.47
CA PRO A 4 16.42 16.32 11.35
C PRO A 4 16.16 15.98 12.83
N VAL A 5 17.23 15.85 13.61
CA VAL A 5 17.18 15.38 15.02
C VAL A 5 16.37 16.31 15.93
N TYR A 6 16.22 17.58 15.56
CA TYR A 6 15.44 18.58 16.30
C TYR A 6 13.94 18.60 15.94
N GLN A 7 13.46 17.68 15.09
CA GLN A 7 12.04 17.55 14.78
C GLN A 7 11.27 16.90 15.94
N ARG A 8 10.01 17.30 16.12
CA ARG A 8 9.12 16.68 17.12
C ARG A 8 8.79 15.24 16.72
N ALA A 9 8.62 14.38 17.73
CA ALA A 9 8.10 13.04 17.53
C ALA A 9 6.74 13.07 16.81
N TYR A 10 6.42 11.95 16.15
CA TYR A 10 5.10 11.75 15.56
C TYR A 10 4.03 11.75 16.66
N LEU A 11 3.06 12.65 16.56
CA LEU A 11 2.04 12.92 17.58
C LEU A 11 0.62 12.97 17.01
N TRP A 12 0.43 12.62 15.74
CA TRP A 12 -0.93 12.46 15.21
C TRP A 12 -1.59 11.26 15.89
N GLY A 13 -2.72 11.55 16.52
CA GLY A 13 -3.66 10.55 16.99
C GLY A 13 -4.72 10.27 15.93
N GLU A 14 -5.74 9.54 16.36
CA GLU A 14 -6.81 9.05 15.49
C GLU A 14 -7.56 10.18 14.78
N GLU A 15 -7.86 11.29 15.46
CA GLU A 15 -8.62 12.40 14.89
C GLU A 15 -7.90 13.05 13.69
N GLN A 16 -6.58 13.27 13.79
CA GLN A 16 -5.81 13.84 12.68
C GLN A 16 -5.70 12.86 11.52
N CYS A 17 -5.50 11.57 11.82
CA CYS A 17 -5.48 10.51 10.81
C CYS A 17 -6.81 10.38 10.08
N GLN A 18 -7.94 10.48 10.81
CA GLN A 18 -9.27 10.42 10.23
C GLN A 18 -9.53 11.61 9.30
N ARG A 19 -9.15 12.82 9.70
CA ARG A 19 -9.28 14.01 8.83
C ARG A 19 -8.48 13.84 7.54
N LEU A 20 -7.23 13.38 7.62
CA LEU A 20 -6.41 13.11 6.43
C LEU A 20 -7.08 12.06 5.53
N TRP A 21 -7.64 11.01 6.13
CA TRP A 21 -8.33 9.96 5.39
C TRP A 21 -9.59 10.47 4.68
N ASP A 22 -10.41 11.26 5.37
CA ASP A 22 -11.62 11.83 4.80
C ASP A 22 -11.31 12.76 3.62
N ASP A 23 -10.23 13.56 3.72
CA ASP A 23 -9.74 14.39 2.62
C ASP A 23 -9.35 13.55 1.40
N ILE A 24 -8.60 12.45 1.61
CA ILE A 24 -8.18 11.54 0.53
C ILE A 24 -9.41 10.88 -0.14
N VAL A 25 -10.38 10.42 0.65
CA VAL A 25 -11.60 9.78 0.13
C VAL A 25 -12.46 10.80 -0.64
N SER A 26 -12.60 12.01 -0.10
CA SER A 26 -13.32 13.11 -0.76
C SER A 26 -12.68 13.46 -2.10
N ALA A 27 -11.34 13.55 -2.15
CA ALA A 27 -10.58 13.78 -3.38
C ALA A 27 -10.86 12.69 -4.43
N GLY A 28 -10.78 11.42 -4.05
CA GLY A 28 -11.02 10.30 -4.96
C GLY A 28 -12.45 10.24 -5.52
N ARG A 29 -13.45 10.76 -4.78
CA ARG A 29 -14.86 10.78 -5.21
C ARG A 29 -15.21 11.92 -6.15
N ARG A 30 -14.58 13.09 -6.01
CA ARG A 30 -14.93 14.29 -6.79
C ARG A 30 -14.53 14.19 -8.26
N GLY A 31 -13.58 13.31 -8.61
CA GLY A 31 -13.11 13.13 -10.00
C GLY A 31 -12.36 14.35 -10.58
N GLU A 32 -12.24 15.44 -9.80
CA GLU A 32 -11.40 16.59 -10.11
C GLU A 32 -9.94 16.16 -9.93
N GLY A 33 -9.13 16.29 -10.98
CA GLY A 33 -7.77 15.73 -11.06
C GLY A 33 -6.75 16.32 -10.07
N THR A 34 -7.16 17.20 -9.15
CA THR A 34 -6.27 17.80 -8.15
C THR A 34 -7.05 18.11 -6.87
N HIS A 35 -6.50 17.72 -5.72
CA HIS A 35 -7.03 18.05 -4.40
C HIS A 35 -5.90 18.52 -3.49
N PHE A 36 -6.14 19.61 -2.76
CA PHE A 36 -5.16 20.17 -1.84
C PHE A 36 -5.32 19.57 -0.45
N THR A 37 -4.46 18.61 -0.12
CA THR A 37 -4.39 17.98 1.21
C THR A 37 -3.43 18.71 2.16
N GLY A 38 -2.81 19.81 1.68
CA GLY A 38 -1.92 20.68 2.44
C GLY A 38 -0.46 20.68 1.96
N SER A 39 0.36 21.52 2.58
CA SER A 39 1.74 21.79 2.15
C SER A 39 2.78 20.95 2.89
N VAL A 40 3.92 20.73 2.23
CA VAL A 40 5.15 20.16 2.82
C VAL A 40 6.29 21.07 2.43
N VAL A 41 7.16 21.42 3.39
CA VAL A 41 8.37 22.20 3.12
C VAL A 41 9.58 21.29 3.22
N MET A 42 10.38 21.27 2.16
CA MET A 42 11.57 20.43 2.06
C MET A 42 12.75 21.26 1.56
N VAL A 43 13.95 20.94 2.05
CA VAL A 43 15.22 21.41 1.50
C VAL A 43 15.87 20.26 0.76
N LEU A 44 16.19 20.52 -0.50
CA LEU A 44 17.00 19.65 -1.33
C LEU A 44 18.46 20.02 -1.09
N ASP A 45 19.21 19.10 -0.49
CA ASP A 45 20.66 19.26 -0.46
C ASP A 45 21.18 18.87 -1.85
N GLY A 46 21.48 19.88 -2.66
CA GLY A 46 21.84 19.74 -4.07
C GLY A 46 23.19 19.02 -4.30
N THR A 47 23.90 18.68 -3.22
CA THR A 47 25.09 17.83 -3.30
C THR A 47 24.69 16.35 -3.13
N PRO A 48 24.74 15.53 -4.19
CA PRO A 48 24.59 14.09 -4.03
C PRO A 48 25.71 13.60 -3.10
N ASP A 49 25.36 12.79 -2.12
CA ASP A 49 26.36 12.17 -1.27
C ASP A 49 27.16 11.11 -2.06
N PHE A 50 28.15 10.49 -1.41
CA PHE A 50 28.98 9.44 -2.04
C PHE A 50 28.17 8.24 -2.58
N SER A 51 26.88 8.10 -2.22
CA SER A 51 25.98 7.07 -2.74
C SER A 51 25.18 7.52 -3.97
N GLY A 52 25.38 8.76 -4.44
CA GLY A 52 24.62 9.37 -5.53
C GLY A 52 23.21 9.77 -5.14
N VAL A 53 22.87 9.74 -3.84
CA VAL A 53 21.53 10.06 -3.35
C VAL A 53 21.47 11.51 -2.90
N THR A 54 20.56 12.27 -3.50
CA THR A 54 20.22 13.62 -3.05
C THR A 54 19.46 13.53 -1.73
N LYS A 55 20.01 14.12 -0.68
CA LYS A 55 19.34 14.15 0.62
C LYS A 55 18.20 15.16 0.58
N VAL A 56 17.01 14.69 0.93
CA VAL A 56 15.82 15.53 1.10
C VAL A 56 15.56 15.68 2.59
N LEU A 57 15.72 16.91 3.07
CA LEU A 57 15.46 17.29 4.45
C LEU A 57 14.05 17.86 4.55
N VAL A 58 13.17 17.23 5.34
CA VAL A 58 11.82 17.76 5.56
C VAL A 58 11.84 18.74 6.73
N ILE A 59 11.40 19.97 6.48
CA ILE A 59 11.32 21.05 7.48
C ILE A 59 9.92 21.08 8.10
N ASP A 60 8.88 20.99 7.28
CA ASP A 60 7.49 21.03 7.74
C ASP A 60 6.62 20.03 6.96
N GLY A 61 5.51 19.59 7.55
CA GLY A 61 4.63 18.55 7.01
C GLY A 61 5.08 17.12 7.31
N GLN A 62 6.04 16.93 8.22
CA GLN A 62 6.62 15.62 8.56
C GLN A 62 5.58 14.56 8.98
N GLN A 63 4.57 14.94 9.78
CA GLN A 63 3.55 14.02 10.27
C GLN A 63 2.61 13.58 9.15
N ARG A 64 2.25 14.50 8.24
CA ARG A 64 1.41 14.17 7.08
C ARG A 64 2.13 13.21 6.13
N ILE A 65 3.39 13.49 5.77
CA ILE A 65 4.16 12.59 4.91
C ILE A 65 4.34 11.22 5.55
N THR A 66 4.67 11.17 6.84
CA THR A 66 4.83 9.91 7.56
C THR A 66 3.53 9.09 7.50
N THR A 67 2.39 9.72 7.79
CA THR A 67 1.07 9.06 7.76
C THR A 67 0.72 8.56 6.35
N LEU A 68 0.95 9.37 5.32
CA LEU A 68 0.74 8.97 3.92
C LEU A 68 1.65 7.80 3.52
N THR A 69 2.91 7.81 3.97
CA THR A 69 3.86 6.73 3.70
C THR A 69 3.38 5.42 4.34
N LEU A 70 2.96 5.46 5.61
CA LEU A 70 2.41 4.30 6.31
C LEU A 70 1.13 3.78 5.63
N LEU A 71 0.26 4.68 5.17
CA LEU A 71 -0.95 4.32 4.43
C LEU A 71 -0.63 3.60 3.12
N LEU A 72 0.37 4.09 2.36
CA LEU A 72 0.81 3.46 1.11
C LEU A 72 1.41 2.07 1.36
N VAL A 73 2.21 1.91 2.43
CA VAL A 73 2.76 0.61 2.82
C VAL A 73 1.63 -0.37 3.16
N ALA A 74 0.67 0.05 4.00
CA ALA A 74 -0.47 -0.78 4.36
C ALA A 74 -1.31 -1.18 3.14
N LEU A 75 -1.52 -0.25 2.20
CA LEU A 75 -2.23 -0.53 0.96
C LEU A 75 -1.48 -1.51 0.06
N ALA A 76 -0.16 -1.38 -0.05
CA ALA A 76 0.68 -2.29 -0.82
C ALA A 76 0.66 -3.71 -0.23
N GLU A 77 0.73 -3.82 1.10
CA GLU A 77 0.61 -5.10 1.80
C GLU A 77 -0.77 -5.73 1.61
N PHE A 78 -1.84 -4.93 1.75
CA PHE A 78 -3.21 -5.39 1.52
C PHE A 78 -3.43 -5.88 0.09
N ALA A 79 -2.91 -5.15 -0.91
CA ALA A 79 -3.01 -5.54 -2.31
C ALA A 79 -2.26 -6.85 -2.58
N ARG A 80 -1.03 -6.99 -2.05
CA ARG A 80 -0.22 -8.21 -2.17
C ARG A 80 -0.92 -9.42 -1.55
N ASP A 81 -1.51 -9.27 -0.37
CA ASP A 81 -2.23 -10.34 0.31
C ASP A 81 -3.51 -10.73 -0.45
N THR A 82 -4.24 -9.75 -0.97
CA THR A 82 -5.46 -9.98 -1.77
C THR A 82 -5.16 -10.70 -3.07
N LEU A 83 -4.08 -10.32 -3.77
CA LEU A 83 -3.61 -11.01 -4.97
C LEU A 83 -3.18 -12.44 -4.66
N THR A 84 -2.48 -12.65 -3.54
CA THR A 84 -2.03 -13.97 -3.10
C THR A 84 -3.23 -14.89 -2.80
N ARG A 85 -4.21 -14.41 -2.01
CA ARG A 85 -5.44 -15.18 -1.70
C ARG A 85 -6.22 -15.54 -2.97
N SER A 86 -6.34 -14.61 -3.91
CA SER A 86 -7.03 -14.83 -5.19
C SER A 86 -6.36 -15.89 -6.06
N ARG A 87 -5.02 -15.95 -6.02
CA ARG A 87 -4.23 -16.96 -6.73
C ARG A 87 -4.37 -18.34 -6.09
N THR A 88 -4.35 -18.42 -4.75
CA THR A 88 -4.50 -19.67 -4.00
C THR A 88 -5.90 -20.28 -4.17
N SER A 89 -6.95 -19.45 -4.20
CA SER A 89 -8.33 -19.93 -4.39
C SER A 89 -8.58 -20.51 -5.79
N ARG A 90 -7.97 -19.94 -6.83
CA ARG A 90 -8.01 -20.49 -8.20
C ARG A 90 -7.26 -21.81 -8.33
N LEU A 91 -6.08 -21.93 -7.71
CA LEU A 91 -5.30 -23.17 -7.72
C LEU A 91 -6.03 -24.30 -6.98
N ARG A 92 -6.72 -24.00 -5.87
CA ARG A 92 -7.53 -24.99 -5.14
C ARG A 92 -8.69 -25.53 -5.99
N LYS A 93 -9.47 -24.64 -6.63
CA LYS A 93 -10.54 -25.05 -7.56
C LYS A 93 -10.02 -25.89 -8.72
N SER A 94 -8.87 -25.53 -9.29
CA SER A 94 -8.28 -26.29 -10.41
C SER A 94 -7.84 -27.71 -9.99
N ARG A 95 -7.29 -27.86 -8.78
CA ARG A 95 -6.94 -29.18 -8.22
C ARG A 95 -8.18 -30.01 -7.90
N GLU A 96 -9.23 -29.42 -7.35
CA GLU A 96 -10.51 -30.11 -7.09
C GLU A 96 -11.13 -30.66 -8.39
N VAL A 97 -11.18 -29.85 -9.46
CA VAL A 97 -11.68 -30.27 -10.79
C VAL A 97 -10.82 -31.40 -11.37
N ALA A 98 -9.49 -31.31 -11.26
CA ALA A 98 -8.58 -32.36 -11.72
C ALA A 98 -8.75 -33.67 -10.91
N THR A 99 -8.98 -33.59 -9.60
CA THR A 99 -9.26 -34.78 -8.76
C THR A 99 -10.62 -35.41 -9.07
N TRP A 100 -11.63 -34.59 -9.38
CA TRP A 100 -12.96 -35.08 -9.76
C TRP A 100 -12.92 -35.81 -11.12
N SER A 101 -12.17 -35.29 -12.10
CA SER A 101 -11.97 -35.92 -13.42
C SER A 101 -11.23 -37.27 -13.34
N ARG A 102 -10.31 -37.44 -12.39
CA ARG A 102 -9.59 -38.72 -12.17
C ARG A 102 -10.45 -39.78 -11.47
N ARG A 103 -11.34 -39.37 -10.56
CA ARG A 103 -12.30 -40.28 -9.90
C ARG A 103 -13.38 -40.78 -10.87
N THR A 104 -13.87 -39.93 -11.76
CA THR A 104 -14.91 -40.31 -12.75
C THR A 104 -14.39 -41.31 -13.79
N ARG A 105 -13.12 -41.28 -14.20
CA ARG A 105 -12.54 -42.28 -15.13
C ARG A 105 -12.26 -43.64 -14.51
N ARG A 106 -12.00 -43.73 -13.19
CA ARG A 106 -11.81 -45.02 -12.51
C ARG A 106 -13.12 -45.80 -12.32
N ALA A 107 -14.25 -45.10 -12.18
CA ALA A 107 -15.57 -45.73 -12.03
C ALA A 107 -16.05 -46.42 -13.31
N THR A 108 -15.64 -45.94 -14.50
CA THR A 108 -16.08 -46.51 -15.79
C THR A 108 -15.35 -47.81 -16.17
N ILE A 109 -14.17 -48.08 -15.59
CA ILE A 109 -13.34 -49.25 -15.97
C ILE A 109 -13.64 -50.50 -15.10
N THR A 110 -14.41 -50.39 -14.01
CA THR A 110 -14.71 -51.54 -13.13
C THR A 110 -16.06 -52.23 -13.45
N ILE A 111 -16.79 -51.76 -14.47
CA ILE A 111 -18.13 -52.29 -14.84
C ILE A 111 -18.12 -52.92 -16.24
N ALA A 112 -16.98 -53.43 -16.71
CA ALA A 112 -16.86 -54.16 -17.97
C ALA A 112 -16.25 -55.53 -17.73
#